data_AF-A0A968VR72-F1
#
_entry.id   AF-A0A968VR72-F1
#
_cell.length_a   1.000
_cell.length_b   1.000
_cell.length_c   1.000
_cell.angle_alpha   90.00
_cell.angle_beta   90.00
_cell.angle_gamma   90.00
#
_symmetry.space_group_name_H-M   'P 1'
#
loop_
_entity.id
_entity.type
_entity.pdbx_description
1 polymer ?
#
loop_
_entity_poly.entity_id
_entity_poly.type
_entity_poly.pdbx_seq_one_letter_code
_entity_poly.pdbx_strand_id
1 'polypeptide(L)'
;MFSGGKDSIASYLALREAGVPNEKIELWHHEIDGREGSHLMDWPCTRPYCKQFAAAFDVPIYFSWRAGGFERELTRQDAATAPVIFERPEGIAQAGGESHHRGTRLRFPQQSANLSVRWCSSALKIDVAAAAIRNQARFQDQRTLVVTGERAEESAARACYASVEPHRTDRRRSQKLARHIDHYRPIHGWAEQEVWAILERWRINPHPAYRLGWGRVSCAGCIFGSIDQWASLQQVNPVQFAQIANYESQFGCAIRHDKRSVIAAAQEGSPYASITPALIAEARDAAWNGPIVLPPEQPWTRPAGAFGDGAGPTGSTKEQFMSYRYDGAKQPDYDGSEPDDDCWIAIIETPDGWAGYCAGERVTRWHQTAQGAYEEAEALGFSPFYPDADSDNDHADDGYIPF
;
A
#
# COMPACT_ATOMS: atom_id res chain seq x y z
N MET A 1 -1.14 -5.04 10.72
CA MET A 1 -1.54 -5.46 9.36
C MET A 1 -0.61 -6.53 8.86
N PHE A 2 -1.15 -7.64 8.39
CA PHE A 2 -0.42 -8.85 8.05
C PHE A 2 -0.84 -9.36 6.67
N SER A 3 0.01 -9.15 5.66
CA SER A 3 -0.29 -9.56 4.27
C SER A 3 0.18 -10.98 3.94
N GLY A 4 0.98 -11.59 4.81
CA GLY A 4 1.73 -12.81 4.51
C GLY A 4 2.99 -12.55 3.65
N GLY A 5 3.26 -11.28 3.30
CA GLY A 5 4.48 -10.89 2.60
C GLY A 5 5.65 -10.63 3.54
N LYS A 6 6.85 -10.66 2.97
CA LYS A 6 8.14 -10.56 3.68
C LYS A 6 8.20 -9.37 4.64
N ASP A 7 7.71 -8.21 4.22
CA ASP A 7 7.81 -6.98 5.01
C ASP A 7 6.83 -6.99 6.20
N SER A 8 5.64 -7.59 6.04
CA SER A 8 4.70 -7.77 7.16
C SER A 8 5.17 -8.83 8.17
N ILE A 9 5.86 -9.87 7.69
CA ILE A 9 6.50 -10.88 8.54
C ILE A 9 7.67 -10.24 9.29
N ALA A 10 8.56 -9.52 8.60
CA ALA A 10 9.68 -8.84 9.23
C ALA A 10 9.21 -7.81 10.27
N SER A 11 8.11 -7.10 10.01
CA SER A 11 7.51 -6.21 11.01
C SER A 11 7.09 -6.96 12.28
N TYR A 12 6.44 -8.12 12.13
CA TYR A 12 6.09 -8.97 13.27
C TYR A 12 7.35 -9.44 14.02
N LEU A 13 8.35 -9.95 13.31
CA LEU A 13 9.59 -10.45 13.92
C LEU A 13 10.41 -9.34 14.59
N ALA A 14 10.40 -8.12 14.04
CA ALA A 14 11.02 -6.95 14.67
C ALA A 14 10.37 -6.62 16.01
N LEU A 15 9.03 -6.73 16.14
CA LEU A 15 8.36 -6.58 17.43
C LEU A 15 8.78 -7.70 18.42
N ARG A 16 8.96 -8.92 17.93
CA ARG A 16 9.42 -10.06 18.74
C ARG A 16 10.85 -9.85 19.24
N GLU A 17 11.78 -9.43 18.38
CA GLU A 17 13.16 -9.09 18.77
C GLU A 17 13.21 -7.88 19.70
N ALA A 18 12.25 -6.95 19.61
CA ALA A 18 12.07 -5.85 20.56
C ALA A 18 11.43 -6.25 21.90
N GLY A 19 11.10 -7.53 22.10
CA GLY A 19 10.56 -8.04 23.36
C GLY A 19 9.06 -7.82 23.56
N VAL A 20 8.30 -7.53 22.50
CA VAL A 20 6.84 -7.40 22.59
C VAL A 20 6.20 -8.77 22.86
N PRO A 21 5.41 -8.93 23.95
CA PRO A 21 4.73 -10.19 24.26
C PRO A 21 3.68 -10.58 23.20
N ASN A 22 3.53 -11.88 22.94
CA ASN A 22 2.60 -12.38 21.92
C ASN A 22 1.14 -12.03 22.23
N GLU A 23 0.76 -12.04 23.51
CA GLU A 23 -0.58 -11.70 23.98
C GLU A 23 -0.98 -10.24 23.72
N LYS A 24 -0.02 -9.39 23.32
CA LYS A 24 -0.25 -8.00 22.89
C LYS A 24 -0.30 -7.83 21.37
N ILE A 25 -0.10 -8.90 20.61
CA ILE A 25 -0.03 -8.86 19.15
C ILE A 25 -1.21 -9.65 18.59
N GLU A 26 -1.92 -9.05 17.65
CA GLU A 26 -2.89 -9.73 16.79
C GLU A 26 -2.62 -9.41 15.33
N LEU A 27 -2.78 -10.41 14.47
CA LEU A 27 -2.58 -10.30 13.03
C LEU A 27 -3.90 -9.94 12.35
N TRP A 28 -3.81 -9.09 11.33
CA TRP A 28 -4.99 -8.62 10.59
C TRP A 28 -4.74 -8.77 9.10
N HIS A 29 -5.48 -9.66 8.46
CA HIS A 29 -5.37 -9.91 7.03
C HIS A 29 -6.61 -9.39 6.29
N HIS A 30 -6.39 -8.68 5.17
CA HIS A 30 -7.46 -8.19 4.31
C HIS A 30 -7.56 -9.06 3.07
N GLU A 31 -8.70 -9.72 2.88
CA GLU A 31 -8.93 -10.62 1.75
C GLU A 31 -9.46 -9.81 0.58
N ILE A 32 -8.65 -9.70 -0.46
CA ILE A 32 -8.91 -8.80 -1.59
C ILE A 32 -10.06 -9.32 -2.42
N ASP A 33 -10.14 -10.62 -2.62
CA ASP A 33 -11.26 -11.25 -3.32
C ASP A 33 -12.48 -11.52 -2.44
N GLY A 34 -12.39 -11.26 -1.14
CA GLY A 34 -13.47 -11.55 -0.20
C GLY A 34 -13.72 -13.05 -0.02
N ARG A 35 -14.96 -13.41 0.33
CA ARG A 35 -15.36 -14.81 0.62
C ARG A 35 -16.52 -15.31 -0.24
N GLU A 36 -17.04 -14.47 -1.11
CA GLU A 36 -18.27 -14.70 -1.87
C GLU A 36 -18.03 -15.29 -3.27
N GLY A 37 -16.88 -15.94 -3.48
CA GLY A 37 -16.60 -16.75 -4.68
C GLY A 37 -15.64 -16.16 -5.72
N SER A 38 -15.14 -14.93 -5.52
CA SER A 38 -14.08 -14.37 -6.36
C SER A 38 -12.72 -15.02 -6.05
N HIS A 39 -11.89 -15.15 -7.07
CA HIS A 39 -10.49 -15.59 -7.01
C HIS A 39 -9.60 -14.78 -7.96
N LEU A 40 -10.01 -13.54 -8.26
CA LEU A 40 -9.42 -12.73 -9.32
C LEU A 40 -8.00 -12.25 -9.00
N MET A 41 -7.69 -11.94 -7.75
CA MET A 41 -6.48 -11.22 -7.35
C MET A 41 -5.60 -11.96 -6.34
N ASP A 42 -6.17 -12.64 -5.34
CA ASP A 42 -5.40 -13.27 -4.27
C ASP A 42 -4.73 -14.57 -4.72
N TRP A 43 -3.67 -14.97 -4.01
CA TRP A 43 -3.15 -16.33 -4.13
C TRP A 43 -4.01 -17.29 -3.30
N PRO A 44 -4.38 -18.47 -3.82
CA PRO A 44 -5.13 -19.46 -3.05
C PRO A 44 -4.47 -19.82 -1.70
N CYS A 45 -3.13 -19.90 -1.66
CA CYS A 45 -2.40 -20.24 -0.46
C CYS A 45 -2.26 -19.10 0.56
N THR A 46 -2.59 -17.84 0.24
CA THR A 46 -2.30 -16.70 1.15
C THR A 46 -3.08 -16.78 2.46
N ARG A 47 -4.39 -17.05 2.42
CA ARG A 47 -5.21 -17.21 3.63
C ARG A 47 -4.68 -18.33 4.53
N PRO A 48 -4.54 -19.59 4.05
CA PRO A 48 -4.03 -20.66 4.90
C PRO A 48 -2.58 -20.41 5.35
N TYR A 49 -1.72 -19.81 4.53
CA TYR A 49 -0.38 -19.38 4.94
C TYR A 49 -0.41 -18.43 6.13
N CYS A 50 -1.28 -17.39 6.08
CA CYS A 50 -1.41 -16.45 7.19
C CYS A 50 -1.96 -17.12 8.46
N LYS A 51 -2.89 -18.08 8.33
CA LYS A 51 -3.40 -18.86 9.47
C LYS A 51 -2.31 -19.72 10.10
N GLN A 52 -1.52 -20.41 9.28
CA GLN A 52 -0.40 -21.21 9.77
C GLN A 52 0.66 -20.33 10.44
N PHE A 53 0.90 -19.12 9.93
CA PHE A 53 1.82 -18.18 10.57
C PHE A 53 1.33 -17.81 11.98
N ALA A 54 0.05 -17.45 12.09
CA ALA A 54 -0.57 -17.13 13.36
C ALA A 54 -0.47 -18.31 14.36
N ALA A 55 -0.76 -19.53 13.89
CA ALA A 55 -0.68 -20.75 14.69
C ALA A 55 0.75 -21.09 15.13
N ALA A 56 1.74 -20.94 14.24
CA ALA A 56 3.14 -21.24 14.54
C ALA A 56 3.74 -20.34 15.64
N PHE A 57 3.18 -19.15 15.80
CA PHE A 57 3.61 -18.19 16.80
C PHE A 57 2.62 -17.99 17.95
N ASP A 58 1.53 -18.76 18.00
CA ASP A 58 0.48 -18.65 19.01
C ASP A 58 -0.05 -17.21 19.19
N VAL A 59 -0.43 -16.58 18.06
CA VAL A 59 -1.03 -15.24 18.03
C VAL A 59 -2.40 -15.27 17.33
N PRO A 60 -3.38 -14.46 17.79
CA PRO A 60 -4.66 -14.34 17.08
C PRO A 60 -4.48 -13.78 15.67
N ILE A 61 -5.35 -14.20 14.75
CA ILE A 61 -5.49 -13.59 13.43
C ILE A 61 -6.96 -13.31 13.11
N TYR A 62 -7.23 -12.12 12.60
CA TYR A 62 -8.55 -11.67 12.16
C TYR A 62 -8.53 -11.36 10.67
N PHE A 63 -9.58 -11.78 9.98
CA PHE A 63 -9.78 -11.52 8.56
C PHE A 63 -10.86 -10.46 8.34
N SER A 64 -10.68 -9.65 7.31
CA SER A 64 -11.67 -8.65 6.91
C SER A 64 -11.65 -8.45 5.39
N TRP A 65 -12.80 -8.10 4.81
CA TRP A 65 -12.95 -7.94 3.37
C TRP A 65 -14.13 -7.03 3.05
N ARG A 66 -14.16 -6.52 1.82
CA ARG A 66 -15.38 -5.91 1.28
C ARG A 66 -16.25 -7.02 0.70
N ALA A 67 -17.55 -7.02 0.98
CA ALA A 67 -18.45 -8.09 0.53
C ALA A 67 -18.45 -8.22 -1.00
N GLY A 68 -18.06 -9.36 -1.55
CA GLY A 68 -17.86 -9.60 -2.98
C GLY A 68 -16.48 -9.20 -3.53
N GLY A 69 -15.61 -8.67 -2.66
CA GLY A 69 -14.20 -8.42 -2.94
C GLY A 69 -13.93 -7.47 -4.10
N PHE A 70 -12.74 -7.66 -4.68
CA PHE A 70 -12.24 -6.89 -5.80
C PHE A 70 -13.16 -6.97 -7.01
N GLU A 71 -13.63 -8.16 -7.35
CA GLU A 71 -14.42 -8.39 -8.56
C GLU A 71 -15.78 -7.66 -8.49
N ARG A 72 -16.46 -7.66 -7.34
CA ARG A 72 -17.69 -6.87 -7.17
C ARG A 72 -17.43 -5.37 -7.20
N GLU A 73 -16.33 -4.89 -6.63
CA GLU A 73 -15.99 -3.47 -6.71
C GLU A 73 -15.62 -3.08 -8.16
N LEU A 74 -14.86 -3.92 -8.86
CA LEU A 74 -14.48 -3.76 -10.27
C LEU A 74 -15.71 -3.66 -11.18
N THR A 75 -16.68 -4.55 -10.96
CA THR A 75 -17.91 -4.67 -11.76
C THR A 75 -19.07 -3.80 -11.25
N ARG A 76 -18.83 -2.97 -10.22
CA ARG A 76 -19.85 -2.10 -9.64
C ARG A 76 -20.37 -1.14 -10.71
N GLN A 77 -21.68 -1.18 -10.97
CA GLN A 77 -22.37 -0.34 -11.93
C GLN A 77 -23.65 0.19 -11.31
N ASP A 78 -23.79 1.51 -11.25
CA ASP A 78 -24.94 2.20 -10.66
C ASP A 78 -25.37 1.57 -9.32
N ALA A 79 -24.40 1.33 -8.45
CA ALA A 79 -24.65 0.67 -7.17
C ALA A 79 -23.82 1.30 -6.05
N ALA A 80 -24.37 1.21 -4.85
CA ALA A 80 -23.67 1.59 -3.63
C ALA A 80 -22.43 0.72 -3.40
N THR A 81 -21.42 1.29 -2.79
CA THR A 81 -20.24 0.55 -2.35
C THR A 81 -20.66 -0.54 -1.36
N ALA A 82 -20.24 -1.78 -1.61
CA ALA A 82 -20.57 -2.92 -0.78
C ALA A 82 -20.08 -2.76 0.67
N PRO A 83 -20.75 -3.36 1.67
CA PRO A 83 -20.31 -3.28 3.06
C PRO A 83 -18.94 -3.93 3.29
N VAL A 84 -18.27 -3.55 4.37
CA VAL A 84 -17.08 -4.21 4.89
C VAL A 84 -17.50 -5.24 5.92
N ILE A 85 -17.02 -6.47 5.77
CA ILE A 85 -17.18 -7.57 6.72
C ILE A 85 -15.84 -7.79 7.42
N PHE A 86 -15.87 -8.03 8.73
CA PHE A 86 -14.66 -8.22 9.52
C PHE A 86 -14.89 -9.14 10.70
N GLU A 87 -13.90 -9.96 11.00
CA GLU A 87 -13.85 -10.79 12.19
C GLU A 87 -13.42 -9.96 13.41
N ARG A 88 -13.95 -10.37 14.56
CA ARG A 88 -13.66 -9.85 15.89
C ARG A 88 -13.71 -11.03 16.88
N PRO A 89 -13.21 -10.88 18.13
CA PRO A 89 -13.22 -11.98 19.10
C PRO A 89 -14.60 -12.61 19.30
N GLU A 90 -15.67 -11.82 19.18
CA GLU A 90 -17.05 -12.26 19.39
C GLU A 90 -17.74 -12.82 18.13
N GLY A 91 -17.03 -12.95 17.01
CA GLY A 91 -17.55 -13.48 15.74
C GLY A 91 -17.36 -12.52 14.56
N ILE A 92 -18.30 -12.52 13.61
CA ILE A 92 -18.24 -11.70 12.39
C ILE A 92 -19.18 -10.51 12.54
N ALA A 93 -18.72 -9.32 12.12
CA ALA A 93 -19.49 -8.10 12.07
C ALA A 93 -19.40 -7.44 10.69
N GLN A 94 -20.27 -6.46 10.44
CA GLN A 94 -20.37 -5.72 9.19
C GLN A 94 -20.51 -4.22 9.46
N ALA A 95 -19.97 -3.38 8.58
CA ALA A 95 -20.20 -1.94 8.57
C ALA A 95 -20.30 -1.37 7.14
N GLY A 96 -21.13 -0.33 6.98
CA GLY A 96 -21.37 0.32 5.68
C GLY A 96 -22.37 -0.43 4.80
N GLY A 97 -22.39 -0.10 3.50
CA GLY A 97 -23.31 -0.72 2.52
C GLY A 97 -24.66 -0.01 2.37
N GLU A 98 -24.96 0.98 3.21
CA GLU A 98 -26.24 1.71 3.25
C GLU A 98 -26.20 3.07 2.55
N SER A 99 -25.11 3.36 1.82
CA SER A 99 -24.97 4.64 1.11
C SER A 99 -26.03 4.78 0.02
N HIS A 100 -26.66 5.95 -0.06
CA HIS A 100 -27.54 6.32 -1.17
C HIS A 100 -26.74 6.73 -2.44
N HIS A 101 -25.43 6.99 -2.29
CA HIS A 101 -24.56 7.29 -3.43
C HIS A 101 -24.33 6.04 -4.27
N ARG A 102 -24.83 6.10 -5.51
CA ARG A 102 -24.65 5.05 -6.51
C ARG A 102 -23.52 5.45 -7.43
N GLY A 103 -22.56 4.56 -7.63
CA GLY A 103 -21.42 4.83 -8.49
C GLY A 103 -21.09 3.66 -9.39
N THR A 104 -20.21 3.93 -10.34
CA THR A 104 -19.76 2.97 -11.36
C THR A 104 -18.23 2.91 -11.36
N ARG A 105 -17.67 1.71 -11.50
CA ARG A 105 -16.23 1.47 -11.72
C ARG A 105 -15.99 1.03 -13.16
N LEU A 106 -16.34 -0.23 -13.47
CA LEU A 106 -16.18 -0.87 -14.80
C LEU A 106 -14.81 -0.61 -15.44
N ARG A 107 -13.77 -0.58 -14.60
CA ARG A 107 -12.39 -0.34 -14.98
C ARG A 107 -11.47 -0.75 -13.84
N PHE A 108 -10.33 -1.34 -14.21
CA PHE A 108 -9.28 -1.68 -13.27
C PHE A 108 -8.74 -0.46 -12.50
N PRO A 109 -8.19 -0.65 -11.30
CA PRO A 109 -7.47 0.39 -10.60
C PRO A 109 -6.14 0.66 -11.31
N GLN A 110 -5.75 1.92 -11.44
CA GLN A 110 -4.53 2.28 -12.17
C GLN A 110 -3.31 2.43 -11.24
N GLN A 111 -2.12 2.22 -11.81
CA GLN A 111 -0.84 2.49 -11.17
C GLN A 111 -0.67 4.00 -10.96
N SER A 112 -1.18 4.52 -9.84
CA SER A 112 -1.08 5.94 -9.48
C SER A 112 -0.86 6.09 -7.97
N ALA A 113 -0.27 7.22 -7.55
CA ALA A 113 -0.26 7.63 -6.15
C ALA A 113 -1.68 7.99 -5.67
N ASN A 114 -2.54 8.49 -6.57
CA ASN A 114 -3.91 8.85 -6.25
C ASN A 114 -4.75 7.61 -5.91
N LEU A 115 -5.17 7.52 -4.65
CA LEU A 115 -5.93 6.40 -4.11
C LEU A 115 -7.37 6.33 -4.62
N SER A 116 -7.94 7.39 -5.20
CA SER A 116 -9.27 7.32 -5.83
C SER A 116 -9.24 6.50 -7.12
N VAL A 117 -8.11 6.57 -7.85
CA VAL A 117 -7.87 5.79 -9.07
C VAL A 117 -7.22 4.44 -8.76
N ARG A 118 -6.32 4.40 -7.78
CA ARG A 118 -5.75 3.15 -7.22
C ARG A 118 -6.66 2.58 -6.12
N TRP A 119 -7.93 2.38 -6.49
CA TRP A 119 -8.98 2.03 -5.53
C TRP A 119 -8.79 0.66 -4.88
N CYS A 120 -7.98 -0.24 -5.45
CA CYS A 120 -7.64 -1.51 -4.80
C CYS A 120 -6.91 -1.34 -3.47
N SER A 121 -6.24 -0.20 -3.24
CA SER A 121 -5.60 0.10 -1.96
C SER A 121 -6.58 0.79 -1.02
N SER A 122 -7.25 1.86 -1.44
CA SER A 122 -8.21 2.56 -0.60
C SER A 122 -9.40 1.67 -0.25
N ALA A 123 -10.18 1.24 -1.24
CA ALA A 123 -11.45 0.56 -1.03
C ALA A 123 -11.31 -0.84 -0.44
N LEU A 124 -10.22 -1.56 -0.72
CA LEU A 124 -10.09 -2.98 -0.31
C LEU A 124 -9.06 -3.23 0.79
N LYS A 125 -8.22 -2.25 1.14
CA LYS A 125 -7.24 -2.40 2.23
C LYS A 125 -7.43 -1.33 3.31
N ILE A 126 -7.25 -0.06 2.95
CA ILE A 126 -7.21 1.04 3.92
C ILE A 126 -8.61 1.28 4.53
N ASP A 127 -9.66 1.28 3.72
CA ASP A 127 -11.02 1.48 4.20
C ASP A 127 -11.56 0.24 4.92
N VAL A 128 -11.15 -0.95 4.50
CA VAL A 128 -11.49 -2.21 5.17
C VAL A 128 -10.89 -2.21 6.58
N ALA A 129 -9.60 -1.93 6.70
CA ALA A 129 -8.91 -1.71 7.97
C ALA A 129 -9.62 -0.67 8.85
N ALA A 130 -9.88 0.50 8.29
CA ALA A 130 -10.44 1.62 9.02
C ALA A 130 -11.86 1.30 9.52
N ALA A 131 -12.68 0.66 8.69
CA ALA A 131 -14.02 0.23 9.07
C ALA A 131 -13.98 -0.82 10.19
N ALA A 132 -13.13 -1.84 10.06
CA ALA A 132 -13.00 -2.87 11.08
C ALA A 132 -12.52 -2.31 12.44
N ILE A 133 -11.57 -1.36 12.44
CA ILE A 133 -11.08 -0.69 13.66
C ILE A 133 -12.17 0.21 14.28
N ARG A 134 -12.87 1.03 13.49
CA ARG A 134 -13.87 1.98 14.03
C ARG A 134 -15.09 1.30 14.65
N ASN A 135 -15.42 0.09 14.19
CA ASN A 135 -16.65 -0.61 14.56
C ASN A 135 -16.42 -1.72 15.61
N GLN A 136 -15.38 -1.58 16.44
CA GLN A 136 -15.12 -2.49 17.56
C GLN A 136 -14.91 -1.69 18.85
N ALA A 137 -15.73 -1.98 19.87
CA ALA A 137 -15.65 -1.30 21.17
C ALA A 137 -14.34 -1.58 21.91
N ARG A 138 -13.69 -2.71 21.66
CA ARG A 138 -12.41 -3.08 22.30
C ARG A 138 -11.23 -2.14 22.01
N PHE A 139 -11.36 -1.27 21.00
CA PHE A 139 -10.38 -0.23 20.69
C PHE A 139 -10.71 1.13 21.33
N GLN A 140 -11.79 1.19 22.11
CA GLN A 140 -12.13 2.34 22.94
C GLN A 140 -11.42 2.18 24.29
N ASP A 141 -11.00 3.29 24.89
CA ASP A 141 -10.34 3.34 26.21
C ASP A 141 -9.03 2.51 26.34
N GLN A 142 -8.45 2.11 25.21
CA GLN A 142 -7.15 1.46 25.14
C GLN A 142 -6.23 2.20 24.17
N ARG A 143 -4.91 1.99 24.32
CA ARG A 143 -3.92 2.43 23.33
C ARG A 143 -3.71 1.29 22.35
N THR A 144 -4.01 1.54 21.09
CA THR A 144 -3.82 0.58 20.01
C THR A 144 -2.68 1.05 19.10
N LEU A 145 -1.80 0.11 18.73
CA LEU A 145 -0.74 0.36 17.76
C LEU A 145 -1.03 -0.42 16.48
N VAL A 146 -1.31 0.29 15.38
CA VAL A 146 -1.46 -0.30 14.05
C VAL A 146 -0.08 -0.42 13.43
N VAL A 147 0.40 -1.66 13.27
CA VAL A 147 1.73 -1.92 12.71
C VAL A 147 1.63 -2.32 11.24
N THR A 148 2.49 -1.75 10.41
CA THR A 148 2.58 -2.05 8.97
C THR A 148 4.04 -2.13 8.52
N GLY A 149 4.28 -2.75 7.37
CA GLY A 149 5.62 -3.03 6.86
C GLY A 149 6.06 -2.18 5.68
N GLU A 150 5.60 -0.92 5.55
CA GLU A 150 6.18 -0.03 4.52
C GLU A 150 7.63 0.32 4.85
N ARG A 151 8.48 0.27 3.84
CA ARG A 151 9.90 0.62 3.90
C ARG A 151 10.20 1.83 3.02
N ALA A 152 11.14 2.66 3.46
CA ALA A 152 11.63 3.81 2.71
C ALA A 152 12.18 3.41 1.32
N GLU A 153 12.91 2.30 1.26
CA GLU A 153 13.54 1.79 0.02
C GLU A 153 12.52 1.40 -1.07
N GLU A 154 11.25 1.15 -0.73
CA GLU A 154 10.25 0.73 -1.72
C GLU A 154 9.91 1.85 -2.72
N SER A 155 10.05 3.14 -2.35
CA SER A 155 9.83 4.28 -3.25
C SER A 155 10.20 5.62 -2.59
N ALA A 156 10.52 6.64 -3.39
CA ALA A 156 10.74 8.02 -2.90
C ALA A 156 9.58 8.55 -2.03
N ALA A 157 8.33 8.26 -2.42
CA ALA A 157 7.16 8.66 -1.64
C ALA A 157 7.13 8.01 -0.24
N ARG A 158 7.50 6.72 -0.14
CA ARG A 158 7.55 6.00 1.15
C ARG A 158 8.72 6.43 2.02
N ALA A 159 9.81 6.91 1.43
CA ALA A 159 10.94 7.48 2.17
C ALA A 159 10.53 8.67 3.05
N CYS A 160 9.49 9.41 2.64
CA CYS A 160 8.96 10.56 3.39
C CYS A 160 7.99 10.18 4.52
N TYR A 161 7.61 8.89 4.67
CA TYR A 161 6.66 8.50 5.71
C TYR A 161 7.28 8.60 7.10
N ALA A 162 6.49 9.06 8.07
CA ALA A 162 6.89 9.01 9.47
C ALA A 162 6.91 7.54 9.97
N SER A 163 7.93 7.20 10.75
CA SER A 163 7.99 5.89 11.42
C SER A 163 6.84 5.71 12.42
N VAL A 164 6.41 6.79 13.08
CA VAL A 164 5.26 6.82 14.01
C VAL A 164 4.41 8.06 13.73
N GLU A 165 3.10 7.87 13.63
CA GLU A 165 2.12 8.96 13.47
C GLU A 165 0.75 8.56 14.03
N PRO A 166 -0.17 9.49 14.33
CA PRO A 166 -1.55 9.14 14.64
C PRO A 166 -2.18 8.34 13.47
N HIS A 167 -2.81 7.21 13.77
CA HIS A 167 -3.51 6.45 12.73
C HIS A 167 -4.74 7.21 12.25
N ARG A 168 -5.14 7.05 10.99
CA ARG A 168 -6.29 7.77 10.39
C ARG A 168 -7.64 7.55 11.09
N THR A 169 -7.76 6.55 11.96
CA THR A 169 -8.98 6.28 12.75
C THR A 169 -8.87 6.74 14.21
N ASP A 170 -7.75 7.37 14.57
CA ASP A 170 -7.55 8.01 15.86
C ASP A 170 -8.63 9.06 16.10
N ARG A 171 -9.20 9.03 17.29
CA ARG A 171 -10.12 10.06 17.78
C ARG A 171 -9.84 10.34 19.24
N ARG A 172 -8.56 10.38 19.66
CA ARG A 172 -8.19 10.50 21.08
C ARG A 172 -8.66 11.80 21.73
N ARG A 173 -8.95 12.82 20.92
CA ARG A 173 -9.48 14.13 21.35
C ARG A 173 -11.01 14.24 21.27
N SER A 174 -11.71 13.19 20.86
CA SER A 174 -13.18 13.19 20.73
C SER A 174 -13.84 13.11 22.10
N GLN A 175 -14.76 14.03 22.37
CA GLN A 175 -15.58 14.05 23.60
C GLN A 175 -16.73 13.02 23.59
N LYS A 176 -17.02 12.39 22.44
CA LYS A 176 -18.11 11.42 22.28
C LYS A 176 -17.64 9.97 22.34
N LEU A 177 -16.59 9.67 21.56
CA LEU A 177 -16.08 8.31 21.37
C LEU A 177 -14.58 8.38 21.16
N ALA A 178 -13.83 8.34 22.27
CA ALA A 178 -12.38 8.43 22.26
C ALA A 178 -11.76 7.09 21.84
N ARG A 179 -10.77 7.15 20.95
CA ARG A 179 -9.91 6.02 20.56
C ARG A 179 -8.50 6.53 20.36
N HIS A 180 -7.54 5.99 21.10
CA HIS A 180 -6.13 6.31 20.93
C HIS A 180 -5.48 5.26 20.05
N ILE A 181 -5.19 5.63 18.81
CA ILE A 181 -4.60 4.74 17.82
C ILE A 181 -3.39 5.42 17.17
N ASP A 182 -2.21 4.82 17.35
CA ASP A 182 -0.99 5.23 16.65
C ASP A 182 -0.69 4.23 15.52
N HIS A 183 -0.03 4.69 14.46
CA HIS A 183 0.48 3.89 13.35
C HIS A 183 1.99 3.81 13.46
N TYR A 184 2.54 2.61 13.45
CA TYR A 184 3.98 2.36 13.55
C TYR A 184 4.53 1.50 12.39
N ARG A 185 5.69 1.91 11.86
CA ARG A 185 6.43 1.23 10.78
C ARG A 185 7.80 0.78 11.30
N PRO A 186 7.89 -0.37 11.98
CA PRO A 186 9.11 -0.82 12.68
C PRO A 186 10.32 -1.04 11.78
N ILE A 187 10.07 -1.31 10.50
CA ILE A 187 11.10 -1.63 9.52
C ILE A 187 11.25 -0.53 8.46
N HIS A 188 10.74 0.68 8.73
CA HIS A 188 10.74 1.77 7.73
C HIS A 188 12.14 2.05 7.16
N GLY A 189 13.14 2.12 8.03
CA GLY A 189 14.54 2.35 7.63
C GLY A 189 15.29 1.10 7.15
N TRP A 190 14.66 -0.07 7.09
CA TRP A 190 15.35 -1.32 6.73
C TRP A 190 15.52 -1.47 5.22
N ALA A 191 16.70 -1.91 4.80
CA ALA A 191 16.94 -2.44 3.47
C ALA A 191 16.27 -3.82 3.28
N GLU A 192 15.99 -4.20 2.04
CA GLU A 192 15.42 -5.51 1.72
C GLU A 192 16.32 -6.67 2.21
N GLN A 193 17.63 -6.45 2.22
CA GLN A 193 18.58 -7.41 2.77
C GLN A 193 18.36 -7.70 4.27
N GLU A 194 17.97 -6.70 5.06
CA GLU A 194 17.67 -6.87 6.49
C GLU A 194 16.36 -7.63 6.70
N VAL A 195 15.38 -7.39 5.82
CA VAL A 195 14.11 -8.14 5.78
C VAL A 195 14.38 -9.62 5.51
N TRP A 196 15.16 -9.95 4.48
CA TRP A 196 15.50 -11.36 4.23
C TRP A 196 16.38 -11.96 5.32
N ALA A 197 17.29 -11.17 5.91
CA ALA A 197 18.14 -11.63 7.01
C ALA A 197 17.32 -12.01 8.26
N ILE A 198 16.28 -11.25 8.64
CA ILE A 198 15.45 -11.65 9.78
C ILE A 198 14.61 -12.90 9.47
N LEU A 199 14.10 -13.04 8.24
CA LEU A 199 13.39 -14.25 7.81
C LEU A 199 14.32 -15.48 7.88
N GLU A 200 15.58 -15.33 7.47
CA GLU A 200 16.62 -16.37 7.57
C GLU A 200 16.95 -16.73 9.03
N ARG A 201 17.19 -15.72 9.89
CA ARG A 201 17.49 -15.92 11.33
C ARG A 201 16.39 -16.71 12.03
N TRP A 202 15.13 -16.39 11.73
CA TRP A 202 13.96 -17.07 12.28
C TRP A 202 13.54 -18.30 11.48
N ARG A 203 14.31 -18.65 10.43
CA ARG A 203 14.08 -19.80 9.54
C ARG A 203 12.66 -19.83 8.97
N ILE A 204 12.09 -18.66 8.69
CA ILE A 204 10.75 -18.55 8.12
C ILE A 204 10.75 -19.16 6.72
N ASN A 205 9.85 -20.12 6.50
CA ASN A 205 9.47 -20.59 5.18
C ASN A 205 8.68 -19.47 4.46
N PRO A 206 9.26 -18.82 3.45
CA PRO A 206 8.59 -17.71 2.79
C PRO A 206 7.35 -18.19 2.03
N HIS A 207 6.37 -17.29 1.89
CA HIS A 207 5.16 -17.52 1.11
C HIS A 207 5.49 -18.19 -0.25
N PRO A 208 4.75 -19.25 -0.68
CA PRO A 208 5.10 -20.02 -1.89
C PRO A 208 5.37 -19.19 -3.14
N ALA A 209 4.65 -18.09 -3.33
CA ALA A 209 4.88 -17.15 -4.43
C ALA A 209 6.31 -16.58 -4.50
N TYR A 210 6.99 -16.35 -3.37
CA TYR A 210 8.40 -15.93 -3.38
C TYR A 210 9.30 -17.03 -3.97
N ARG A 211 8.99 -18.31 -3.72
CA ARG A 211 9.76 -19.44 -4.29
C ARG A 211 9.48 -19.61 -5.79
N LEU A 212 8.26 -19.29 -6.24
CA LEU A 212 7.94 -19.19 -7.67
C LEU A 212 8.65 -18.03 -8.40
N GLY A 213 9.21 -17.05 -7.68
CA GLY A 213 9.95 -15.92 -8.26
C GLY A 213 9.34 -14.53 -8.05
N TRP A 214 8.16 -14.42 -7.40
CA TRP A 214 7.55 -13.11 -7.15
C TRP A 214 8.34 -12.30 -6.11
N GLY A 215 8.75 -11.08 -6.45
CA GLY A 215 9.40 -10.14 -5.51
C GLY A 215 8.45 -9.44 -4.53
N ARG A 216 7.16 -9.39 -4.86
CA ARG A 216 6.11 -8.84 -3.98
C ARG A 216 4.92 -9.78 -3.98
N VAL A 217 4.37 -10.01 -2.79
CA VAL A 217 3.22 -10.90 -2.59
C VAL A 217 2.08 -10.18 -1.87
N SER A 218 0.87 -10.61 -2.18
CA SER A 218 -0.43 -10.28 -1.60
C SER A 218 -1.47 -10.57 -2.69
N CYS A 219 -1.27 -10.02 -3.90
CA CYS A 219 -2.06 -10.35 -5.08
C CYS A 219 -1.20 -11.08 -6.11
N ALA A 220 -1.72 -12.14 -6.73
CA ALA A 220 -1.14 -12.84 -7.88
C ALA A 220 -1.15 -11.93 -9.13
N GLY A 221 -2.31 -11.35 -9.46
CA GLY A 221 -2.54 -10.44 -10.59
C GLY A 221 -2.43 -8.95 -10.23
N CYS A 222 -1.39 -8.53 -9.50
CA CYS A 222 -1.25 -7.14 -9.06
C CYS A 222 -1.23 -6.15 -10.25
N ILE A 223 -1.89 -5.01 -10.11
CA ILE A 223 -1.86 -3.93 -11.12
C ILE A 223 -0.45 -3.45 -11.43
N PHE A 224 0.50 -3.61 -10.50
CA PHE A 224 1.91 -3.23 -10.68
C PHE A 224 2.76 -4.30 -11.37
N GLY A 225 2.22 -5.49 -11.64
CA GLY A 225 3.00 -6.65 -12.12
C GLY A 225 3.81 -6.31 -13.39
N SER A 226 5.05 -6.79 -13.44
CA SER A 226 5.91 -6.71 -14.63
C SER A 226 5.39 -7.59 -15.76
N ILE A 227 5.95 -7.43 -16.96
CA ILE A 227 5.62 -8.31 -18.09
C ILE A 227 5.94 -9.78 -17.77
N ASP A 228 7.07 -10.03 -17.09
CA ASP A 228 7.50 -11.35 -16.63
C ASP A 228 6.57 -11.92 -15.56
N GLN A 229 6.05 -11.07 -14.67
CA GLN A 229 5.02 -11.48 -13.71
C GLN A 229 3.73 -11.92 -14.42
N TRP A 230 3.30 -11.23 -15.48
CA TRP A 230 2.11 -11.62 -16.24
C TRP A 230 2.32 -12.91 -17.04
N ALA A 231 3.49 -13.07 -17.67
CA ALA A 231 3.88 -14.33 -18.31
C ALA A 231 3.91 -15.49 -17.31
N SER A 232 4.47 -15.25 -16.13
CA SER A 232 4.51 -16.22 -15.03
C SER A 232 3.11 -16.55 -14.52
N LEU A 233 2.23 -15.57 -14.35
CA LEU A 233 0.85 -15.80 -13.91
C LEU A 233 0.07 -16.64 -14.94
N GLN A 234 0.26 -16.39 -16.23
CA GLN A 234 -0.35 -17.18 -17.30
C GLN A 234 0.04 -18.66 -17.19
N GLN A 235 1.30 -18.96 -16.88
CA GLN A 235 1.77 -20.33 -16.68
C GLN A 235 1.27 -20.95 -15.36
N VAL A 236 1.33 -20.20 -14.26
CA VAL A 236 1.03 -20.71 -12.92
C VAL A 236 -0.49 -20.89 -12.74
N ASN A 237 -1.29 -19.90 -13.11
CA ASN A 237 -2.74 -19.89 -12.95
C ASN A 237 -3.44 -19.32 -14.21
N PRO A 238 -3.52 -20.11 -15.29
CA PRO A 238 -4.09 -19.65 -16.56
C PRO A 238 -5.56 -19.23 -16.46
N VAL A 239 -6.32 -19.81 -15.51
CA VAL A 239 -7.73 -19.47 -15.30
C VAL A 239 -7.86 -18.05 -14.76
N GLN A 240 -7.13 -17.72 -13.69
CA GLN A 240 -7.10 -16.37 -13.11
C GLN A 240 -6.59 -15.34 -14.12
N PHE A 241 -5.53 -15.69 -14.86
CA PHE A 241 -5.01 -14.84 -15.94
C PHE A 241 -6.07 -14.54 -17.01
N ALA A 242 -6.79 -15.57 -17.47
CA ALA A 242 -7.83 -15.43 -18.48
C ALA A 242 -9.01 -14.56 -18.00
N GLN A 243 -9.38 -14.66 -16.71
CA GLN A 243 -10.43 -13.81 -16.13
C GLN A 243 -10.02 -12.33 -16.16
N ILE A 244 -8.77 -12.01 -15.80
CA ILE A 244 -8.26 -10.63 -15.87
C ILE A 244 -8.27 -10.11 -17.31
N ALA A 245 -7.78 -10.91 -18.26
CA ALA A 245 -7.78 -10.55 -19.68
C ALA A 245 -9.19 -10.32 -20.25
N ASN A 246 -10.16 -11.13 -19.82
CA ASN A 246 -11.56 -10.97 -20.20
C ASN A 246 -12.14 -9.64 -19.71
N TYR A 247 -11.82 -9.20 -18.49
CA TYR A 247 -12.21 -7.88 -18.01
C TYR A 247 -11.56 -6.73 -18.78
N GLU A 248 -10.29 -6.85 -19.18
CA GLU A 248 -9.67 -5.83 -20.04
C GLU A 248 -10.42 -5.67 -21.37
N SER A 249 -10.84 -6.79 -21.96
CA SER A 249 -11.66 -6.82 -23.18
C SER A 249 -13.04 -6.17 -22.96
N GLN A 250 -13.74 -6.54 -21.87
CA GLN A 250 -15.06 -6.00 -21.55
C GLN A 250 -15.04 -4.49 -21.30
N PHE A 251 -14.02 -3.98 -20.60
CA PHE A 251 -13.90 -2.56 -20.27
C PHE A 251 -13.21 -1.74 -21.36
N GLY A 252 -12.63 -2.40 -22.38
CA GLY A 252 -11.82 -1.75 -23.40
C GLY A 252 -10.60 -1.02 -22.84
N CYS A 253 -10.05 -1.50 -21.72
CA CYS A 253 -8.96 -0.83 -21.00
C CYS A 253 -8.04 -1.84 -20.33
N ALA A 254 -6.72 -1.64 -20.49
CA ALA A 254 -5.72 -2.46 -19.83
C ALA A 254 -5.64 -2.16 -18.32
N ILE A 255 -5.29 -3.18 -17.53
CA ILE A 255 -4.93 -3.06 -16.10
C ILE A 255 -3.60 -2.33 -15.91
N ARG A 256 -2.74 -2.37 -16.94
CA ARG A 256 -1.42 -1.76 -16.95
C ARG A 256 -1.51 -0.30 -17.41
N HIS A 257 -0.66 0.56 -16.85
CA HIS A 257 -0.64 1.98 -17.22
C HIS A 257 -0.09 2.22 -18.65
N ASP A 258 0.76 1.33 -19.14
CA ASP A 258 1.41 1.41 -20.45
C ASP A 258 0.50 0.96 -21.60
N LYS A 259 -0.79 0.74 -21.31
CA LYS A 259 -1.87 0.38 -22.25
C LYS A 259 -1.73 -1.00 -22.92
N ARG A 260 -0.68 -1.77 -22.62
CA ARG A 260 -0.58 -3.16 -23.06
C ARG A 260 -1.56 -4.01 -22.27
N SER A 261 -2.33 -4.85 -22.96
CA SER A 261 -3.14 -5.88 -22.30
C SER A 261 -2.25 -6.87 -21.55
N VAL A 262 -2.80 -7.60 -20.58
CA VAL A 262 -2.07 -8.68 -19.90
C VAL A 262 -1.64 -9.77 -20.87
N ILE A 263 -2.39 -9.99 -21.96
CA ILE A 263 -2.01 -10.93 -23.03
C ILE A 263 -0.76 -10.45 -23.76
N ALA A 264 -0.73 -9.19 -24.21
CA ALA A 264 0.44 -8.63 -24.89
C ALA A 264 1.66 -8.58 -23.96
N ALA A 265 1.46 -8.18 -22.70
CA ALA A 265 2.50 -8.19 -21.67
C ALA A 265 3.07 -9.60 -21.44
N ALA A 266 2.22 -10.62 -21.33
CA ALA A 266 2.66 -12.00 -21.13
C ALA A 266 3.41 -12.58 -22.34
N GLN A 267 3.07 -12.17 -23.57
CA GLN A 267 3.78 -12.58 -24.78
C GLN A 267 5.18 -11.99 -24.90
N GLU A 268 5.38 -10.77 -24.38
CA GLU A 268 6.69 -10.11 -24.34
C GLU A 268 7.54 -10.54 -23.14
N GLY A 269 6.90 -10.96 -22.06
CA GLY A 269 7.55 -11.39 -20.82
C GLY A 269 8.10 -12.81 -20.87
N SER A 270 9.00 -13.11 -19.94
CA SER A 270 9.54 -14.44 -19.69
C SER A 270 9.03 -14.98 -18.35
N PRO A 271 8.42 -16.17 -18.30
CA PRO A 271 8.07 -16.78 -17.02
C PRO A 271 9.30 -17.01 -16.15
N TYR A 272 9.15 -16.85 -14.83
CA TYR A 272 10.26 -17.02 -13.90
C TYR A 272 10.85 -18.43 -13.96
N ALA A 273 12.18 -18.51 -14.05
CA ALA A 273 12.90 -19.78 -14.22
C ALA A 273 12.74 -20.75 -13.05
N SER A 274 12.37 -20.27 -11.85
CA SER A 274 12.18 -21.11 -10.67
C SER A 274 10.81 -21.80 -10.60
N ILE A 275 9.91 -21.53 -11.55
CA ILE A 275 8.58 -22.15 -11.60
C ILE A 275 8.72 -23.65 -11.84
N THR A 276 8.16 -24.45 -10.93
CA THR A 276 8.08 -25.91 -11.05
C THR A 276 6.66 -26.40 -10.78
N PRO A 277 6.25 -27.58 -11.28
CA PRO A 277 4.92 -28.13 -11.00
C PRO A 277 4.62 -28.25 -9.49
N ALA A 278 5.62 -28.59 -8.67
CA ALA A 278 5.48 -28.69 -7.22
C ALA A 278 5.18 -27.32 -6.57
N LEU A 279 5.91 -26.27 -6.96
CA LEU A 279 5.66 -24.92 -6.46
C LEU A 279 4.34 -24.34 -6.96
N ILE A 280 3.92 -24.67 -8.18
CA ILE A 280 2.59 -24.30 -8.71
C ILE A 280 1.51 -24.94 -7.84
N ALA A 281 1.61 -26.25 -7.57
CA ALA A 281 0.64 -26.96 -6.74
C ALA A 281 0.55 -26.33 -5.35
N GLU A 282 1.69 -26.00 -4.75
CA GLU A 282 1.74 -25.38 -3.43
C GLU A 282 1.16 -23.95 -3.40
N ALA A 283 1.50 -23.11 -4.37
CA ALA A 283 0.98 -21.74 -4.45
C ALA A 283 -0.53 -21.68 -4.74
N ARG A 284 -1.07 -22.74 -5.36
CA ARG A 284 -2.49 -22.89 -5.69
C ARG A 284 -3.28 -23.70 -4.67
N ASP A 285 -2.63 -24.19 -3.61
CA ASP A 285 -3.29 -24.97 -2.58
C ASP A 285 -4.07 -24.06 -1.61
N ALA A 286 -5.39 -24.04 -1.75
CA ALA A 286 -6.30 -23.32 -0.84
C ALA A 286 -6.35 -23.94 0.58
N ALA A 287 -5.76 -25.12 0.77
CA ALA A 287 -5.60 -25.81 2.04
C ALA A 287 -4.13 -25.93 2.47
N TRP A 288 -3.25 -25.07 1.95
CA TRP A 288 -1.82 -25.07 2.24
C TRP A 288 -1.53 -25.24 3.74
N ASN A 289 -0.70 -26.22 4.09
CA ASN A 289 -0.43 -26.58 5.49
C ASN A 289 1.06 -26.76 5.80
N GLY A 290 1.93 -26.19 4.96
CA GLY A 290 3.39 -26.29 5.13
C GLY A 290 3.88 -25.65 6.43
N PRO A 291 5.11 -25.98 6.87
CA PRO A 291 5.70 -25.41 8.07
C PRO A 291 6.01 -23.93 7.84
N ILE A 292 5.75 -23.09 8.84
CA ILE A 292 6.11 -21.66 8.83
C ILE A 292 7.55 -21.45 9.27
N VAL A 293 7.99 -22.19 10.29
CA VAL A 293 9.39 -22.23 10.71
C VAL A 293 9.97 -23.54 10.18
N LEU A 294 10.98 -23.45 9.32
CA LEU A 294 11.63 -24.63 8.76
C LEU A 294 12.35 -25.40 9.87
N PRO A 295 12.23 -26.74 9.88
CA PRO A 295 12.85 -27.55 10.91
C PRO A 295 14.38 -27.48 10.79
N PRO A 296 15.15 -27.66 11.88
CA PRO A 296 16.60 -27.41 11.92
C PRO A 296 17.41 -28.15 10.84
N GLU A 297 16.98 -29.35 10.47
CA GLU A 297 17.61 -30.22 9.47
C GLU A 297 17.46 -29.71 8.02
N GLN A 298 16.47 -28.87 7.74
CA GLN A 298 16.24 -28.34 6.41
C GLN A 298 17.00 -27.01 6.23
N PRO A 299 18.01 -26.89 5.36
CA PRO A 299 18.70 -25.62 5.19
C PRO A 299 17.73 -24.52 4.74
N TRP A 300 17.81 -23.36 5.37
CA TRP A 300 17.09 -22.19 4.87
C TRP A 300 17.74 -21.73 3.58
N THR A 301 16.94 -21.53 2.54
CA THR A 301 17.42 -21.04 1.24
C THR A 301 16.66 -19.78 0.89
N ARG A 302 17.41 -18.78 0.41
CA ARG A 302 16.81 -17.55 -0.08
C ARG A 302 15.88 -17.87 -1.26
N PRO A 303 14.61 -17.44 -1.23
CA PRO A 303 13.67 -17.76 -2.29
C PRO A 303 14.05 -17.00 -3.58
N ALA A 304 13.72 -17.57 -4.74
CA ALA A 304 14.05 -16.99 -6.04
C ALA A 304 13.51 -15.56 -6.27
N GLY A 305 12.40 -15.20 -5.62
CA GLY A 305 11.83 -13.86 -5.67
C GLY A 305 12.51 -12.84 -4.75
N ALA A 306 13.46 -13.23 -3.90
CA ALA A 306 14.22 -12.26 -3.11
C ALA A 306 15.03 -11.34 -4.03
N PHE A 307 14.90 -10.02 -3.87
CA PHE A 307 15.48 -9.03 -4.80
C PHE A 307 15.00 -9.20 -6.26
N GLY A 308 13.89 -9.91 -6.48
CA GLY A 308 13.24 -10.02 -7.78
C GLY A 308 12.50 -8.73 -8.15
N ASP A 309 11.78 -8.74 -9.28
CA ASP A 309 11.12 -7.56 -9.83
C ASP A 309 10.40 -6.71 -8.76
N GLY A 310 10.93 -5.50 -8.54
CA GLY A 310 10.40 -4.47 -7.63
C GLY A 310 9.12 -3.83 -8.16
N ALA A 311 8.25 -4.61 -8.81
CA ALA A 311 6.98 -4.25 -9.40
C ALA A 311 6.03 -3.68 -8.35
N GLY A 312 6.18 -2.40 -8.02
CA GLY A 312 5.39 -1.65 -7.04
C GLY A 312 5.17 -0.22 -7.50
N PRO A 313 4.52 0.61 -6.68
CA PRO A 313 4.45 2.03 -6.96
C PRO A 313 5.86 2.61 -6.90
N THR A 314 6.56 2.58 -8.02
CA THR A 314 7.65 3.51 -8.26
C THR A 314 6.98 4.87 -8.30
N GLY A 315 7.40 5.78 -7.41
CA GLY A 315 7.12 7.17 -7.68
C GLY A 315 7.73 7.41 -9.05
N SER A 316 6.92 7.67 -10.07
CA SER A 316 7.44 8.33 -11.24
C SER A 316 8.18 9.55 -10.69
N THR A 317 9.46 9.69 -11.00
CA THR A 317 10.15 10.98 -10.97
C THR A 317 9.43 11.88 -11.96
N LYS A 318 8.30 12.41 -11.51
CA LYS A 318 7.55 13.51 -12.06
C LYS A 318 7.08 14.28 -10.83
N GLU A 319 7.94 15.21 -10.48
CA GLU A 319 7.59 16.45 -9.79
C GLU A 319 6.96 16.25 -8.40
N GLN A 320 7.80 15.98 -7.41
CA GLN A 320 7.50 16.41 -6.05
C GLN A 320 7.67 17.93 -6.01
N PHE A 321 6.59 18.67 -6.28
CA PHE A 321 6.52 20.07 -5.90
C PHE A 321 6.31 20.13 -4.38
N MET A 322 7.33 20.50 -3.61
CA MET A 322 7.09 21.13 -2.32
C MET A 322 6.89 22.61 -2.58
N SER A 323 5.63 23.05 -2.57
CA SER A 323 5.23 24.45 -2.65
C SER A 323 5.38 25.10 -1.27
N TYR A 324 6.11 26.20 -1.17
CA TYR A 324 6.15 27.06 0.02
C TYR A 324 5.26 28.28 -0.23
N ARG A 325 4.48 28.71 0.76
CA ARG A 325 3.60 29.91 0.66
C ARG A 325 4.18 31.02 1.52
N TYR A 326 4.19 32.25 1.00
CA TYR A 326 4.68 33.42 1.72
C TYR A 326 3.79 33.67 2.96
N ASP A 327 4.38 33.79 4.14
CA ASP A 327 3.63 33.90 5.41
C ASP A 327 3.44 35.34 5.90
N GLY A 328 3.87 36.32 5.10
CA GLY A 328 3.68 37.74 5.38
C GLY A 328 4.54 38.28 6.54
N ALA A 329 5.44 37.50 7.13
CA ALA A 329 6.15 37.93 8.33
C ALA A 329 7.38 38.83 8.08
N LYS A 330 7.92 38.88 6.86
CA LYS A 330 9.04 39.77 6.48
C LYS A 330 9.01 40.15 5.00
N GLN A 331 8.87 41.45 4.71
CA GLN A 331 9.05 42.00 3.36
C GLN A 331 10.44 41.62 2.82
N PRO A 332 10.55 40.90 1.69
CA PRO A 332 11.79 40.89 0.94
C PRO A 332 12.00 42.28 0.32
N ASP A 333 13.22 42.80 0.40
CA ASP A 333 13.65 44.00 -0.34
C ASP A 333 13.59 43.70 -1.85
N TYR A 334 12.40 43.82 -2.43
CA TYR A 334 12.16 43.72 -3.86
C TYR A 334 11.52 45.01 -4.38
N ASP A 335 11.75 45.29 -5.66
CA ASP A 335 11.85 46.59 -6.34
C ASP A 335 10.58 47.47 -6.46
N GLY A 336 9.68 47.45 -5.46
CA GLY A 336 8.61 48.42 -5.34
C GLY A 336 7.31 48.06 -6.05
N SER A 337 7.12 46.81 -6.45
CA SER A 337 5.79 46.22 -6.67
C SER A 337 5.37 45.38 -5.47
N GLU A 338 4.15 45.57 -4.97
CA GLU A 338 3.55 44.70 -3.94
C GLU A 338 3.52 43.25 -4.45
N PRO A 339 3.96 42.24 -3.66
CA PRO A 339 3.79 40.85 -4.03
C PRO A 339 2.32 40.47 -3.94
N ASP A 340 1.76 39.89 -5.00
CA ASP A 340 0.44 39.26 -4.97
C ASP A 340 0.42 38.12 -3.94
N ASP A 341 -0.74 37.87 -3.31
CA ASP A 341 -0.99 36.85 -2.28
C ASP A 341 -0.70 35.38 -2.73
N ASP A 342 -0.25 35.20 -3.98
CA ASP A 342 0.05 33.92 -4.64
C ASP A 342 1.55 33.69 -4.94
N CYS A 343 2.47 34.43 -4.30
CA CYS A 343 3.90 34.12 -4.38
C CYS A 343 4.24 32.79 -3.67
N TRP A 344 4.61 31.78 -4.47
CA TRP A 344 5.14 30.50 -3.99
C TRP A 344 6.57 30.26 -4.47
N ILE A 345 7.33 29.48 -3.69
CA ILE A 345 8.63 28.93 -4.09
C ILE A 345 8.55 27.41 -4.16
N ALA A 346 8.95 26.81 -5.28
CA ALA A 346 9.20 25.38 -5.38
C ALA A 346 10.69 25.08 -5.26
N ILE A 347 11.05 24.10 -4.45
CA ILE A 347 12.42 23.60 -4.35
C ILE A 347 12.50 22.29 -5.14
N ILE A 348 13.36 22.28 -6.16
CA ILE A 348 13.51 21.17 -7.09
C ILE A 348 14.93 20.62 -7.09
N GLU A 349 15.06 19.31 -7.22
CA GLU A 349 16.34 18.65 -7.49
C GLU A 349 16.62 18.66 -8.99
N THR A 350 17.86 18.97 -9.35
CA THR A 350 18.34 19.02 -10.74
C THR A 350 19.71 18.36 -10.85
N PRO A 351 20.25 18.13 -12.07
CA PRO A 351 21.60 17.58 -12.25
C PRO A 351 22.72 18.43 -11.62
N ASP A 352 22.51 19.74 -11.45
CA ASP A 352 23.52 20.69 -10.97
C ASP A 352 23.37 21.04 -9.47
N GLY A 353 22.41 20.41 -8.79
CA GLY A 353 22.08 20.67 -7.39
C GLY A 353 20.59 20.99 -7.19
N TRP A 354 20.28 21.70 -6.11
CA TRP A 354 18.93 22.09 -5.73
C TRP A 354 18.66 23.55 -6.10
N ALA A 355 17.46 23.87 -6.60
CA ALA A 355 17.08 25.22 -6.99
C ALA A 355 15.72 25.63 -6.42
N GLY A 356 15.60 26.89 -5.99
CA GLY A 356 14.33 27.54 -5.66
C GLY A 356 13.74 28.24 -6.89
N TYR A 357 12.46 28.03 -7.15
CA TYR A 357 11.72 28.64 -8.27
C TYR A 357 10.54 29.45 -7.73
N CYS A 358 10.55 30.76 -7.94
CA CYS A 358 9.39 31.62 -7.66
C CYS A 358 8.58 31.85 -8.94
N ALA A 359 7.26 31.72 -8.86
CA ALA A 359 6.38 31.91 -10.03
C ALA A 359 6.50 33.34 -10.59
N GLY A 360 7.24 33.48 -11.69
CA GLY A 360 7.33 34.73 -12.46
C GLY A 360 8.74 35.12 -12.85
N GLU A 361 9.77 34.62 -12.16
CA GLU A 361 11.15 34.99 -12.44
C GLU A 361 12.10 33.78 -12.50
N ARG A 362 13.13 33.90 -13.35
CA ARG A 362 14.14 32.85 -13.59
C ARG A 362 14.86 32.46 -12.30
N VAL A 363 15.19 31.16 -12.20
CA VAL A 363 16.02 30.49 -11.16
C VAL A 363 16.91 31.46 -10.41
N THR A 364 16.61 31.67 -9.13
CA THR A 364 17.28 32.69 -8.31
C THR A 364 18.65 32.26 -7.81
N ARG A 365 18.93 30.94 -7.62
CA ARG A 365 20.26 30.37 -7.28
C ARG A 365 20.27 28.84 -7.20
N TRP A 366 21.49 28.27 -7.20
CA TRP A 366 21.78 26.83 -7.06
C TRP A 366 22.42 26.52 -5.70
N HIS A 367 21.96 25.45 -5.04
CA HIS A 367 22.47 24.94 -3.77
C HIS A 367 23.02 23.53 -3.91
N GLN A 368 24.11 23.22 -3.21
CA GLN A 368 24.70 21.89 -3.22
C GLN A 368 23.88 20.85 -2.42
N THR A 369 22.99 21.30 -1.54
CA THR A 369 22.13 20.44 -0.71
C THR A 369 20.70 21.00 -0.66
N ALA A 370 19.71 20.12 -0.50
CA ALA A 370 18.31 20.51 -0.30
C ALA A 370 18.15 21.41 0.94
N GLN A 371 18.88 21.07 2.01
CA GLN A 371 18.89 21.82 3.26
C GLN A 371 19.28 23.30 3.06
N GLY A 372 20.28 23.57 2.22
CA GLY A 372 20.69 24.93 1.92
C GLY A 372 19.61 25.72 1.16
N ALA A 373 18.84 25.06 0.30
CA ALA A 373 17.72 25.69 -0.40
C ALA A 373 16.53 25.97 0.56
N TYR A 374 16.28 25.07 1.52
CA TYR A 374 15.26 25.27 2.56
C TYR A 374 15.58 26.43 3.49
N GLU A 375 16.83 26.51 3.98
CA GLU A 375 17.27 27.58 4.88
C GLU A 375 17.20 28.97 4.22
N GLU A 376 17.47 29.06 2.92
CA GLU A 376 17.32 30.31 2.18
C GLU A 376 15.85 30.70 1.98
N ALA A 377 14.97 29.74 1.65
CA ALA A 377 13.53 30.01 1.54
C ALA A 377 12.93 30.54 2.86
N GLU A 378 13.31 29.94 3.99
CA GLU A 378 12.91 30.42 5.32
C GLU A 378 13.47 31.82 5.63
N ALA A 379 14.73 32.09 5.24
CA ALA A 379 15.34 33.41 5.41
C ALA A 379 14.63 34.52 4.59
N LEU A 380 14.05 34.15 3.45
CA LEU A 380 13.25 35.01 2.57
C LEU A 380 11.78 35.15 3.02
N GLY A 381 11.39 34.54 4.14
CA GLY A 381 10.03 34.66 4.69
C GLY A 381 9.01 33.68 4.11
N PHE A 382 9.47 32.56 3.53
CA PHE A 382 8.60 31.48 3.06
C PHE A 382 8.54 30.36 4.09
N SER A 383 7.33 29.93 4.43
CA SER A 383 7.10 28.79 5.32
C SER A 383 6.62 27.57 4.54
N PRO A 384 6.94 26.33 4.98
CA PRO A 384 6.47 25.11 4.33
C PRO A 384 4.94 25.11 4.22
N PHE A 385 4.43 25.04 3.00
CA PHE A 385 2.99 24.90 2.74
C PHE A 385 2.72 23.49 2.26
N TYR A 386 2.18 22.68 3.15
CA TYR A 386 1.53 21.44 2.73
C TYR A 386 0.15 21.87 2.24
N PRO A 387 -0.16 21.80 0.94
CA PRO A 387 -1.53 22.05 0.51
C PRO A 387 -2.43 21.10 1.28
N ASP A 388 -3.31 21.65 2.12
CA ASP A 388 -4.49 20.93 2.56
C ASP A 388 -5.15 20.41 1.28
N ALA A 389 -5.53 19.14 1.26
CA ALA A 389 -6.15 18.50 0.10
C ALA A 389 -7.52 19.10 -0.30
N ASP A 390 -7.90 20.24 0.29
CA ASP A 390 -9.16 20.95 0.15
C ASP A 390 -8.91 22.46 -0.03
N SER A 391 -8.42 22.90 -1.19
CA SER A 391 -8.78 24.21 -1.78
C SER A 391 -8.16 24.34 -3.17
N ASP A 392 -8.92 23.90 -4.16
CA ASP A 392 -9.16 24.64 -5.41
C ASP A 392 -10.33 23.99 -6.13
N ASN A 393 -11.53 24.42 -5.70
CA ASN A 393 -12.72 24.34 -6.51
C ASN A 393 -12.79 25.64 -7.30
N ASP A 394 -12.77 25.55 -8.63
CA ASP A 394 -13.78 26.24 -9.44
C ASP A 394 -13.77 25.70 -10.88
N HIS A 395 -14.55 24.62 -11.05
CA HIS A 395 -15.60 24.47 -12.07
C HIS A 395 -15.84 22.99 -12.39
N ALA A 396 -16.45 22.27 -11.44
CA ALA A 396 -17.52 21.31 -11.71
C ALA A 396 -18.13 20.84 -10.39
N ASP A 397 -19.40 21.17 -10.20
CA ASP A 397 -20.28 20.70 -9.13
C ASP A 397 -20.14 19.20 -8.84
N ASP A 398 -19.89 18.85 -7.57
CA ASP A 398 -20.75 18.01 -6.73
C ASP A 398 -19.98 17.17 -5.69
N GLY A 399 -20.11 17.63 -4.45
CA GLY A 399 -19.89 16.99 -3.14
C GLY A 399 -19.34 15.57 -3.07
N TYR A 400 -18.11 15.46 -2.56
CA TYR A 400 -17.68 14.31 -1.74
C TYR A 400 -16.56 14.72 -0.78
N ILE A 401 -16.88 14.89 0.52
CA ILE A 401 -15.90 15.06 1.61
C ILE A 401 -15.69 13.68 2.26
N PRO A 402 -14.50 13.04 2.16
CA PRO A 402 -14.21 11.83 2.91
C PRO A 402 -13.51 12.14 4.24
N PHE A 403 -14.23 11.91 5.35
CA PHE A 403 -13.71 11.88 6.73
C PHE A 403 -12.83 10.67 7.06
#